data_AF-A0A535PT06-F1
#
_entry.id   AF-A0A535PT06-F1
#
_cell.length_a   1.000
_cell.length_b   1.000
_cell.length_c   1.000
_cell.angle_alpha   90.00
_cell.angle_beta   90.00
_cell.angle_gamma   90.00
#
_symmetry.space_group_name_H-M   'P 1'
#
loop_
_entity.id
_entity.type
_entity.pdbx_description
1 polymer ?
#
loop_
_entity_poly.entity_id
_entity_poly.type
_entity_poly.pdbx_seq_one_letter_code
_entity_poly.pdbx_strand_id
1 'polypeptide(L)'
;MIRVACPDHVPTWNLRSLLNYFISDDYKKVVSNTPAEFVVLSGVVAFGACAAALPKWRSEVFELLDQFASSTCWRVRQGVERAFQRLLIAAPQETINYLAIMAARGNYYQQRASIAAIAEPSLLFSSQTQQAGLSILTIILERLHSAPAFDRKREDFRVLRQTLGYAVSVITAAAPERGFALMRTCATWGDTDIVWILRENLKKKRLARFVEYTAQLSELLA
;
A
#
# COMPACT_ATOMS: atom_id res chain seq x y z
N MET A 1 15.75 19.67 -16.86
CA MET A 1 14.74 20.43 -17.63
C MET A 1 14.02 19.42 -18.51
N ILE A 2 12.83 18.94 -18.09
CA ILE A 2 12.08 17.94 -18.85
C ILE A 2 11.47 18.68 -20.05
N ARG A 3 12.03 18.49 -21.25
CA ARG A 3 11.41 18.97 -22.49
C ARG A 3 10.32 17.98 -22.87
N VAL A 4 9.07 18.35 -22.61
CA VAL A 4 7.92 17.71 -23.24
C VAL A 4 7.90 18.24 -24.68
N ALA A 5 8.18 17.38 -25.66
CA ALA A 5 8.03 17.75 -27.06
C ALA A 5 6.55 18.06 -27.31
N CYS A 6 6.25 19.31 -27.67
CA CYS A 6 4.92 19.73 -28.07
C CYS A 6 4.75 19.34 -29.55
N PRO A 7 3.76 18.50 -29.92
CA PRO A 7 3.50 18.20 -31.34
C PRO A 7 2.99 19.46 -32.04
N ASP A 8 3.31 19.62 -33.34
CA ASP A 8 2.96 20.76 -34.22
C ASP A 8 1.44 20.89 -34.54
N HIS A 9 0.60 20.29 -33.72
CA HIS A 9 -0.85 20.45 -33.72
C HIS A 9 -1.25 20.54 -32.26
N VAL A 10 -1.77 21.69 -31.81
CA VAL A 10 -2.27 21.84 -30.42
C VAL A 10 -3.48 20.91 -30.28
N PRO A 11 -3.36 19.74 -29.66
CA PRO A 11 -4.51 18.90 -29.38
C PRO A 11 -5.36 19.67 -28.36
N THR A 12 -6.69 19.59 -28.46
CA THR A 12 -7.58 20.00 -27.37
C THR A 12 -7.38 19.07 -26.19
N TRP A 13 -6.31 19.30 -25.42
CA TRP A 13 -6.00 18.53 -24.22
C TRP A 13 -7.09 18.77 -23.18
N ASN A 14 -7.95 17.78 -22.97
CA ASN A 14 -8.70 17.70 -21.73
C ASN A 14 -7.82 17.03 -20.65
N LEU A 15 -8.16 17.26 -19.38
CA LEU A 15 -7.42 16.73 -18.24
C LEU A 15 -7.16 15.22 -18.36
N ARG A 16 -8.16 14.46 -18.81
CA ARG A 16 -8.04 13.00 -18.96
C ARG A 16 -7.00 12.60 -19.99
N SER A 17 -6.97 13.27 -21.14
CA SER A 17 -5.98 13.03 -22.19
C SER A 17 -4.56 13.31 -21.71
N LEU A 18 -4.36 14.38 -20.93
CA LEU A 18 -3.05 14.70 -20.35
C LEU A 18 -2.60 13.63 -19.34
N LEU A 19 -3.51 13.19 -18.46
CA LEU A 19 -3.18 12.17 -17.48
C LEU A 19 -2.86 10.82 -18.15
N ASN A 20 -3.64 10.44 -19.18
CA ASN A 20 -3.36 9.26 -19.99
C ASN A 20 -1.99 9.33 -20.67
N TYR A 21 -1.58 10.52 -21.14
CA TYR A 21 -0.24 10.73 -21.70
C TYR A 21 0.87 10.50 -20.66
N PHE A 22 0.69 10.96 -19.42
CA PHE A 22 1.70 10.74 -18.36
C PHE A 22 1.90 9.28 -17.98
N ILE A 23 0.91 8.42 -18.23
CA ILE A 23 0.95 6.99 -17.89
C ILE A 23 0.98 6.08 -19.12
N SER A 24 1.21 6.64 -20.32
CA SER A 24 1.17 5.89 -21.58
C SER A 24 2.24 4.80 -21.65
N ASP A 25 2.11 3.85 -22.57
CA ASP A 25 3.02 2.70 -22.70
C ASP A 25 4.49 3.09 -22.94
N ASP A 26 4.72 4.25 -23.56
CA ASP A 26 6.07 4.85 -23.69
C ASP A 26 6.71 5.08 -22.32
N TYR A 27 5.88 5.37 -21.31
CA TYR A 27 6.27 5.52 -19.92
C TYR A 27 5.95 4.28 -19.04
N LYS A 28 5.16 3.30 -19.48
CA LYS A 28 4.93 2.06 -18.69
C LYS A 28 6.15 1.14 -18.68
N LYS A 29 7.03 1.24 -19.68
CA LYS A 29 8.32 0.52 -19.75
C LYS A 29 9.47 1.25 -19.05
N VAL A 30 9.16 2.18 -18.15
CA VAL A 30 10.16 3.03 -17.50
C VAL A 30 11.16 2.20 -16.72
N VAL A 31 12.43 2.44 -17.06
CA VAL A 31 13.59 1.96 -16.31
C VAL A 31 13.66 2.70 -14.98
N SER A 32 13.85 1.96 -13.89
CA SER A 32 14.00 2.51 -12.55
C SER A 32 15.14 3.52 -12.48
N ASN A 33 15.01 4.55 -11.64
CA ASN A 33 16.00 5.63 -11.44
C ASN A 33 16.20 6.53 -12.66
N THR A 34 15.11 6.83 -13.37
CA THR A 34 15.09 7.79 -14.49
C THR A 34 14.05 8.87 -14.23
N PRO A 35 14.22 10.11 -14.76
CA PRO A 35 13.21 11.17 -14.62
C PRO A 35 11.80 10.78 -15.09
N ALA A 36 11.71 9.86 -16.06
CA ALA A 36 10.46 9.38 -16.60
C ALA A 36 9.56 8.69 -15.56
N GLU A 37 10.13 8.08 -14.52
CA GLU A 37 9.34 7.43 -13.47
C GLU A 37 8.56 8.44 -12.61
N PHE A 38 9.05 9.68 -12.51
CA PHE A 38 8.35 10.76 -11.83
C PHE A 38 7.18 11.29 -12.66
N VAL A 39 7.25 11.19 -13.99
CA VAL A 39 6.11 11.53 -14.86
C VAL A 39 4.97 10.54 -14.63
N VAL A 40 5.27 9.23 -14.65
CA VAL A 40 4.27 8.18 -14.38
C VAL A 40 3.72 8.30 -12.96
N LEU A 41 4.59 8.45 -11.97
CA LEU A 41 4.17 8.68 -10.58
C LEU A 41 3.21 9.87 -10.49
N SER A 42 3.55 10.99 -11.14
CA SER A 42 2.72 12.20 -11.11
C SER A 42 1.37 11.96 -11.78
N GLY A 43 1.33 11.25 -12.91
CA GLY A 43 0.09 10.83 -13.57
C GLY A 43 -0.79 9.97 -12.68
N VAL A 44 -0.23 8.91 -12.07
CA VAL A 44 -0.94 8.01 -11.15
C VAL A 44 -1.50 8.76 -9.94
N VAL A 45 -0.69 9.63 -9.32
CA VAL A 45 -1.11 10.46 -8.18
C VAL A 45 -2.22 11.43 -8.59
N ALA A 46 -2.10 12.04 -9.78
CA ALA A 46 -3.08 12.97 -10.29
C ALA A 46 -4.41 12.28 -10.64
N PHE A 47 -4.40 11.04 -11.14
CA PHE A 47 -5.63 10.25 -11.29
C PHE A 47 -6.35 10.06 -9.94
N GLY A 48 -5.61 9.70 -8.89
CA GLY A 48 -6.18 9.60 -7.53
C GLY A 48 -6.77 10.92 -7.03
N ALA A 49 -6.07 12.05 -7.26
CA ALA A 49 -6.57 13.37 -6.91
C ALA A 49 -7.82 13.76 -7.71
N CYS A 50 -7.87 13.43 -9.00
CA CYS A 50 -9.02 13.70 -9.85
C CYS A 50 -10.23 12.86 -9.42
N ALA A 51 -10.06 11.57 -9.14
CA ALA A 51 -11.15 10.71 -8.67
C ALA A 51 -11.63 11.06 -7.25
N ALA A 52 -10.76 11.64 -6.41
CA ALA A 52 -11.17 12.22 -5.14
C ALA A 52 -12.14 13.41 -5.36
N ALA A 53 -11.86 14.28 -6.33
CA ALA A 53 -12.68 15.44 -6.66
C ALA A 53 -13.89 15.13 -7.58
N LEU A 54 -13.80 14.09 -8.41
CA LEU A 54 -14.77 13.71 -9.44
C LEU A 54 -15.25 12.28 -9.18
N PRO A 55 -16.35 12.07 -8.42
CA PRO A 55 -16.81 10.74 -8.03
C PRO A 55 -17.03 9.78 -9.21
N LYS A 56 -17.47 10.30 -10.36
CA LYS A 56 -17.65 9.53 -11.60
C LYS A 56 -16.39 8.85 -12.14
N TRP A 57 -15.19 9.24 -11.69
CA TRP A 57 -13.92 8.62 -12.11
C TRP A 57 -13.42 7.55 -11.14
N ARG A 58 -14.07 7.35 -9.97
CA ARG A 58 -13.54 6.46 -8.92
C ARG A 58 -13.40 5.01 -9.38
N SER A 59 -14.44 4.45 -10.01
CA SER A 59 -14.41 3.04 -10.43
C SER A 59 -13.26 2.77 -11.40
N GLU A 60 -13.15 3.58 -12.46
CA GLU A 60 -12.07 3.44 -13.45
C GLU A 60 -10.69 3.71 -12.86
N VAL A 61 -10.57 4.65 -11.93
CA VAL A 61 -9.30 4.96 -11.27
C VAL A 61 -8.90 3.87 -10.29
N PHE A 62 -9.82 3.24 -9.57
CA PHE A 62 -9.50 2.10 -8.72
C PHE A 62 -8.88 0.95 -9.53
N GLU A 63 -9.49 0.60 -10.68
CA GLU A 63 -8.94 -0.42 -11.58
C GLU A 63 -7.58 -0.04 -12.14
N LEU A 64 -7.40 1.23 -12.53
CA LEU A 64 -6.12 1.76 -12.98
C LEU A 64 -5.05 1.64 -11.89
N LEU A 65 -5.37 2.07 -10.67
CA LEU A 65 -4.44 2.01 -9.53
C LEU A 65 -4.09 0.55 -9.17
N ASP A 66 -5.04 -0.37 -9.27
CA ASP A 66 -4.82 -1.80 -9.06
C ASP A 66 -3.80 -2.38 -10.06
N GLN A 67 -3.94 -2.02 -11.34
CA GLN A 67 -2.97 -2.41 -12.37
C GLN A 67 -1.57 -1.83 -12.09
N PHE A 68 -1.49 -0.53 -11.77
CA PHE A 68 -0.22 0.13 -11.46
C PHE A 68 0.40 -0.33 -10.14
N ALA A 69 -0.36 -0.92 -9.22
CA ALA A 69 0.17 -1.49 -7.99
C ALA A 69 1.24 -2.55 -8.29
N SER A 70 1.08 -3.27 -9.41
CA SER A 70 1.98 -4.32 -9.88
C SER A 70 3.14 -3.80 -10.77
N SER A 71 3.32 -2.48 -10.88
CA SER A 71 4.41 -1.91 -11.68
C SER A 71 5.77 -2.40 -11.19
N THR A 72 6.69 -2.69 -12.12
CA THR A 72 8.08 -3.04 -11.80
C THR A 72 8.83 -1.87 -11.16
N CYS A 73 8.43 -0.63 -11.46
CA CYS A 73 9.03 0.57 -10.90
C CYS A 73 8.47 0.86 -9.48
N TRP A 74 9.36 0.84 -8.48
CA TRP A 74 8.97 1.07 -7.09
C TRP A 74 8.42 2.47 -6.82
N ARG A 75 8.86 3.50 -7.57
CA ARG A 75 8.32 4.87 -7.44
C ARG A 75 6.87 4.94 -7.92
N VAL A 76 6.53 4.24 -9.01
CA VAL A 76 5.14 4.15 -9.47
C VAL A 76 4.26 3.47 -8.43
N ARG A 77 4.75 2.41 -7.79
CA ARG A 77 4.03 1.75 -6.68
C ARG A 77 3.79 2.68 -5.48
N GLN A 78 4.70 3.61 -5.17
CA GLN A 78 4.44 4.66 -4.17
C GLN A 78 3.42 5.69 -4.66
N GLY A 79 3.38 5.99 -5.97
CA GLY A 79 2.35 6.82 -6.56
C GLY A 79 0.95 6.25 -6.32
N VAL A 80 0.80 4.93 -6.45
CA VAL A 80 -0.45 4.21 -6.17
C VAL A 80 -0.89 4.35 -4.72
N GLU A 81 0.03 4.20 -3.76
CA GLU A 81 -0.28 4.42 -2.34
C GLU A 81 -0.80 5.84 -2.10
N ARG A 82 -0.09 6.84 -2.60
CA ARG A 82 -0.46 8.26 -2.46
C ARG A 82 -1.77 8.60 -3.14
N ALA A 83 -2.12 7.90 -4.21
CA ALA A 83 -3.41 8.03 -4.89
C ALA A 83 -4.53 7.44 -4.03
N PHE A 84 -4.36 6.21 -3.51
CA PHE A 84 -5.32 5.60 -2.59
C PHE A 84 -5.47 6.38 -1.27
N GLN A 85 -4.40 6.98 -0.73
CA GLN A 85 -4.47 7.83 0.45
C GLN A 85 -5.38 9.06 0.22
N ARG A 86 -5.35 9.67 -0.96
CA ARG A 86 -6.28 10.76 -1.31
C ARG A 86 -7.72 10.26 -1.39
N LEU A 87 -7.91 9.07 -1.95
CA LEU A 87 -9.22 8.44 -2.08
C LEU A 87 -9.77 8.00 -0.71
N LEU A 88 -8.91 7.57 0.23
CA LEU A 88 -9.30 7.29 1.62
C LEU A 88 -9.83 8.53 2.33
N ILE A 89 -9.32 9.72 2.02
CA ILE A 89 -9.82 10.98 2.57
C ILE A 89 -11.18 11.35 1.95
N ALA A 90 -11.31 11.26 0.62
CA ALA A 90 -12.49 11.74 -0.11
C ALA A 90 -13.65 10.74 -0.19
N ALA A 91 -13.37 9.45 -0.10
CA ALA A 91 -14.30 8.34 -0.28
C ALA A 91 -13.88 7.13 0.57
N PRO A 92 -13.84 7.24 1.92
CA PRO A 92 -13.27 6.23 2.80
C PRO A 92 -13.91 4.86 2.63
N GLN A 93 -15.25 4.77 2.62
CA GLN A 93 -15.94 3.47 2.54
C GLN A 93 -15.68 2.74 1.21
N GLU A 94 -15.82 3.44 0.07
CA GLU A 94 -15.57 2.87 -1.25
C GLU A 94 -14.11 2.40 -1.37
N THR A 95 -13.17 3.22 -0.89
CA THR A 95 -11.74 2.93 -0.98
C THR A 95 -11.35 1.78 -0.06
N ILE A 96 -11.85 1.75 1.18
CA ILE A 96 -11.63 0.63 2.12
C ILE A 96 -12.12 -0.68 1.52
N ASN A 97 -13.31 -0.70 0.91
CA ASN A 97 -13.85 -1.89 0.28
C ASN A 97 -12.94 -2.40 -0.84
N TYR A 98 -12.41 -1.49 -1.66
CA TYR A 98 -11.51 -1.85 -2.75
C TYR A 98 -10.15 -2.35 -2.25
N LEU A 99 -9.55 -1.68 -1.26
CA LEU A 99 -8.30 -2.12 -0.63
C LEU A 99 -8.45 -3.50 0.03
N ALA A 100 -9.61 -3.81 0.62
CA ALA A 100 -9.90 -5.13 1.17
C ALA A 100 -9.97 -6.21 0.09
N ILE A 101 -10.53 -5.90 -1.10
CA ILE A 101 -10.51 -6.80 -2.26
C ILE A 101 -9.07 -7.06 -2.71
N MET A 102 -8.26 -6.02 -2.85
CA MET A 102 -6.83 -6.14 -3.21
C MET A 102 -6.06 -6.98 -2.18
N ALA A 103 -6.35 -6.81 -0.89
CA ALA A 103 -5.74 -7.60 0.18
C ALA A 103 -6.10 -9.10 0.07
N ALA A 104 -7.38 -9.39 -0.20
CA ALA A 104 -7.89 -10.75 -0.23
C ALA A 104 -7.55 -11.52 -1.52
N ARG A 105 -7.53 -10.84 -2.66
CA ARG A 105 -7.47 -11.47 -4.00
C ARG A 105 -6.26 -11.08 -4.82
N GLY A 106 -5.57 -10.00 -4.45
CA GLY A 106 -4.44 -9.49 -5.21
C GLY A 106 -3.17 -10.33 -5.05
N ASN A 107 -2.24 -10.13 -5.98
CA ASN A 107 -0.86 -10.57 -5.87
C ASN A 107 -0.12 -9.83 -4.74
N TYR A 108 1.13 -10.20 -4.46
CA TYR A 108 1.87 -9.60 -3.34
C TYR A 108 2.11 -8.09 -3.50
N TYR A 109 2.20 -7.55 -4.72
CA TYR A 109 2.28 -6.10 -4.95
C TYR A 109 0.96 -5.37 -4.71
N GLN A 110 -0.17 -5.97 -5.06
CA GLN A 110 -1.50 -5.41 -4.79
C GLN A 110 -1.80 -5.45 -3.28
N GLN A 111 -1.47 -6.54 -2.59
CA GLN A 111 -1.53 -6.62 -1.13
C GLN A 111 -0.65 -5.55 -0.47
N ARG A 112 0.56 -5.35 -0.99
CA ARG A 112 1.49 -4.31 -0.54
C ARG A 112 0.91 -2.92 -0.69
N ALA A 113 0.33 -2.60 -1.85
CA ALA A 113 -0.32 -1.32 -2.08
C ALA A 113 -1.51 -1.10 -1.12
N SER A 114 -2.30 -2.15 -0.88
CA SER A 114 -3.42 -2.13 0.05
C SER A 114 -3.00 -1.75 1.47
N ILE A 115 -2.05 -2.49 2.05
CA ILE A 115 -1.61 -2.22 3.43
C ILE A 115 -0.83 -0.90 3.54
N ALA A 116 0.02 -0.58 2.55
CA ALA A 116 0.81 0.66 2.60
C ALA A 116 -0.07 1.92 2.48
N ALA A 117 -1.16 1.86 1.69
CA ALA A 117 -2.08 2.98 1.57
C ALA A 117 -2.80 3.30 2.90
N ILE A 118 -3.29 2.26 3.60
CA ILE A 118 -4.01 2.44 4.86
C ILE A 118 -3.10 2.60 6.09
N ALA A 119 -1.86 2.10 6.03
CA ALA A 119 -0.85 2.25 7.07
C ALA A 119 -0.17 3.64 7.06
N GLU A 120 -0.98 4.69 6.96
CA GLU A 120 -0.60 6.10 7.06
C GLU A 120 -1.15 6.66 8.38
N PRO A 121 -0.29 7.07 9.35
CA PRO A 121 -0.75 7.53 10.66
C PRO A 121 -1.85 8.60 10.61
N SER A 122 -1.78 9.54 9.67
CA SER A 122 -2.77 10.61 9.56
C SER A 122 -4.14 10.15 9.04
N LEU A 123 -4.26 8.91 8.56
CA LEU A 123 -5.52 8.33 8.09
C LEU A 123 -6.21 7.44 9.12
N LEU A 124 -5.52 7.06 10.21
CA LEU A 124 -6.02 6.10 11.22
C LEU A 124 -6.60 6.80 12.45
N PHE A 125 -7.36 7.87 12.24
CA PHE A 125 -7.95 8.67 13.32
C PHE A 125 -9.39 8.26 13.67
N SER A 126 -10.06 7.49 12.82
CA SER A 126 -11.44 7.05 13.02
C SER A 126 -11.51 5.56 13.32
N SER A 127 -12.50 5.13 14.11
CA SER A 127 -12.73 3.71 14.38
C SER A 127 -12.92 2.88 13.10
N GLN A 128 -13.53 3.47 12.06
CA GLN A 128 -13.72 2.85 10.75
C GLN A 128 -12.38 2.53 10.06
N THR A 129 -11.47 3.51 10.00
CA THR A 129 -10.17 3.34 9.34
C THR A 129 -9.24 2.45 10.14
N GLN A 130 -9.28 2.51 11.48
CA GLN A 130 -8.56 1.60 12.37
C GLN A 130 -9.03 0.15 12.21
N GLN A 131 -10.34 -0.08 12.19
CA GLN A 131 -10.91 -1.41 11.98
C GLN A 131 -10.57 -1.95 10.60
N ALA A 132 -10.71 -1.13 9.55
CA ALA A 132 -10.34 -1.51 8.19
C ALA A 132 -8.85 -1.85 8.08
N GLY A 133 -7.97 -1.03 8.67
CA GLY A 133 -6.53 -1.26 8.69
C GLY A 133 -6.16 -2.58 9.37
N LEU A 134 -6.81 -2.88 10.50
CA LEU A 134 -6.62 -4.15 11.20
C LEU A 134 -7.12 -5.33 10.37
N SER A 135 -8.32 -5.26 9.79
CA SER A 135 -8.88 -6.33 8.95
C SER A 135 -8.01 -6.62 7.72
N ILE A 136 -7.56 -5.58 7.02
CA ILE A 136 -6.65 -5.71 5.87
C ILE A 136 -5.32 -6.34 6.31
N LEU A 137 -4.78 -5.90 7.45
CA LEU A 137 -3.53 -6.45 7.99
C LEU A 137 -3.67 -7.93 8.32
N THR A 138 -4.76 -8.35 8.97
CA THR A 138 -5.03 -9.76 9.30
C THR A 138 -5.05 -10.61 8.04
N ILE A 139 -5.84 -10.22 7.03
CA ILE A 139 -5.96 -10.93 5.75
C ILE A 139 -4.58 -11.13 5.12
N ILE A 140 -3.77 -10.08 5.09
CA ILE A 140 -2.45 -10.12 4.44
C ILE A 140 -1.46 -11.00 5.23
N LEU A 141 -1.46 -10.93 6.56
CA LEU A 141 -0.59 -11.77 7.40
C LEU A 141 -0.95 -13.25 7.27
N GLU A 142 -2.23 -13.60 7.27
CA GLU A 142 -2.71 -14.98 7.06
C GLU A 142 -2.32 -15.51 5.68
N ARG A 143 -2.48 -14.70 4.64
CA ARG A 143 -2.09 -15.06 3.26
C ARG A 143 -0.57 -15.20 3.11
N LEU A 144 0.20 -14.30 3.72
CA LEU A 144 1.65 -14.38 3.71
C LEU A 144 2.13 -15.65 4.43
N HIS A 145 1.56 -15.95 5.59
CA HIS A 145 1.84 -17.19 6.33
C HIS A 145 1.52 -18.45 5.50
N SER A 146 0.39 -18.44 4.79
CA SER A 146 -0.06 -19.56 3.94
C SER A 146 0.67 -19.65 2.60
N ALA A 147 1.63 -18.76 2.32
CA ALA A 147 2.31 -18.69 1.03
C ALA A 147 3.21 -19.94 0.79
N PRO A 148 3.10 -20.59 -0.39
CA PRO A 148 3.97 -21.71 -0.75
C PRO A 148 5.45 -21.33 -0.75
N ALA A 149 6.33 -22.29 -0.45
CA ALA A 149 7.78 -22.05 -0.37
C ALA A 149 8.40 -21.46 -1.66
N PHE A 150 7.84 -21.79 -2.83
CA PHE A 150 8.27 -21.21 -4.11
C PHE A 150 8.01 -19.69 -4.17
N ASP A 151 6.85 -19.25 -3.68
CA ASP A 151 6.47 -17.85 -3.72
C ASP A 151 7.33 -16.98 -2.81
N ARG A 152 7.79 -17.53 -1.67
CA ARG A 152 8.63 -16.81 -0.69
C ARG A 152 9.97 -16.33 -1.26
N LYS A 153 10.41 -16.93 -2.38
CA LYS A 153 11.65 -16.54 -3.09
C LYS A 153 11.44 -15.41 -4.12
N ARG A 154 10.19 -15.05 -4.39
CA ARG A 154 9.86 -14.03 -5.39
C ARG A 154 10.08 -12.61 -4.84
N GLU A 155 10.40 -11.70 -5.75
CA GLU A 155 10.66 -10.30 -5.40
C GLU A 155 9.43 -9.60 -4.82
N ASP A 156 8.24 -9.87 -5.37
CA ASP A 156 6.99 -9.29 -4.91
C ASP A 156 6.63 -9.72 -3.49
N PHE A 157 6.88 -10.98 -3.12
CA PHE A 157 6.79 -11.46 -1.75
C PHE A 157 7.75 -10.70 -0.82
N ARG A 158 9.03 -10.57 -1.21
CA ARG A 158 10.05 -9.85 -0.43
C ARG A 158 9.62 -8.40 -0.17
N VAL A 159 9.09 -7.73 -1.19
CA VAL A 159 8.62 -6.34 -1.11
C VAL A 159 7.40 -6.21 -0.18
N LEU A 160 6.46 -7.15 -0.23
CA LEU A 160 5.33 -7.18 0.72
C LEU A 160 5.82 -7.38 2.16
N ARG A 161 6.68 -8.38 2.39
CA ARG A 161 7.26 -8.69 3.70
C ARG A 161 7.97 -7.47 4.30
N GLN A 162 8.76 -6.74 3.50
CA GLN A 162 9.41 -5.50 3.93
C GLN A 162 8.41 -4.40 4.31
N THR A 163 7.33 -4.27 3.55
CA THR A 163 6.26 -3.30 3.84
C THR A 163 5.58 -3.64 5.18
N LEU A 164 5.30 -4.92 5.42
CA LEU A 164 4.76 -5.38 6.70
C LEU A 164 5.72 -5.14 7.87
N GLY A 165 7.04 -5.16 7.63
CA GLY A 165 8.10 -4.82 8.60
C GLY A 165 8.05 -3.39 9.17
N TYR A 166 7.17 -2.52 8.65
CA TYR A 166 6.79 -1.27 9.31
C TYR A 166 5.28 -1.09 9.47
N ALA A 167 4.47 -1.62 8.55
CA ALA A 167 3.04 -1.35 8.53
C ALA A 167 2.30 -1.87 9.76
N VAL A 168 2.68 -3.05 10.27
CA VAL A 168 2.09 -3.62 11.50
C VAL A 168 2.17 -2.62 12.65
N SER A 169 3.32 -1.97 12.84
CA SER A 169 3.51 -0.99 13.92
C SER A 169 2.64 0.26 13.76
N VAL A 170 2.31 0.65 12.51
CA VAL A 170 1.41 1.78 12.25
C VAL A 170 0.00 1.44 12.73
N ILE A 171 -0.52 0.30 12.26
CA ILE A 171 -1.87 -0.17 12.56
C ILE A 171 -2.02 -0.47 14.06
N THR A 172 -1.06 -1.18 14.65
CA THR A 172 -1.05 -1.49 16.08
C THR A 172 -0.98 -0.23 16.92
N ALA A 173 -0.18 0.78 16.54
CA ALA A 173 -0.12 2.02 17.32
C ALA A 173 -1.44 2.82 17.31
N ALA A 174 -2.29 2.61 16.29
CA ALA A 174 -3.61 3.24 16.18
C ALA A 174 -4.72 2.43 16.89
N ALA A 175 -4.58 1.10 16.99
CA ALA A 175 -5.49 0.23 17.73
C ALA A 175 -4.71 -0.76 18.62
N PRO A 176 -4.12 -0.33 19.75
CA PRO A 176 -3.11 -1.09 20.49
C PRO A 176 -3.59 -2.45 20.98
N GLU A 177 -4.73 -2.50 21.67
CA GLU A 177 -5.26 -3.75 22.24
C GLU A 177 -5.43 -4.84 21.17
N ARG A 178 -6.13 -4.51 20.08
CA ARG A 178 -6.40 -5.44 18.98
C ARG A 178 -5.16 -5.73 18.14
N GLY A 179 -4.32 -4.73 17.90
CA GLY A 179 -3.08 -4.89 17.14
C GLY A 179 -2.09 -5.81 17.83
N PHE A 180 -1.87 -5.64 19.14
CA PHE A 180 -1.02 -6.55 19.90
C PHE A 180 -1.64 -7.94 20.07
N ALA A 181 -2.97 -8.05 20.16
CA ALA A 181 -3.64 -9.35 20.13
C ALA A 181 -3.34 -10.11 18.83
N LEU A 182 -3.48 -9.44 17.67
CA LEU A 182 -3.12 -10.02 16.38
C LEU A 182 -1.63 -10.42 16.33
N MET A 183 -0.73 -9.55 16.79
CA MET A 183 0.71 -9.85 16.81
C MET A 183 1.03 -11.10 17.65
N ARG A 184 0.36 -11.29 18.80
CA ARG A 184 0.54 -12.51 19.62
C ARG A 184 0.02 -13.75 18.90
N THR A 185 -1.15 -13.68 18.26
CA THR A 185 -1.65 -14.79 17.43
C THR A 185 -0.65 -15.13 16.32
N CYS A 186 -0.12 -14.14 15.61
CA CYS A 186 0.89 -14.35 14.58
C CYS A 186 2.19 -14.98 15.13
N ALA A 187 2.61 -14.63 16.35
CA ALA A 187 3.80 -15.21 16.96
C ALA A 187 3.66 -16.74 17.16
N THR A 188 2.45 -17.23 17.47
CA THR A 188 2.19 -18.67 17.66
C THR A 188 2.29 -19.50 16.39
N TRP A 189 2.31 -18.86 15.20
CA TRP A 189 2.44 -19.59 13.93
C TRP A 189 3.84 -20.17 13.71
N GLY A 190 4.86 -19.68 14.44
CA GLY A 190 6.25 -20.18 14.32
C GLY A 190 6.90 -19.93 12.94
N ASP A 191 6.28 -19.10 12.11
CA ASP A 191 6.72 -18.81 10.74
C ASP A 191 7.87 -17.81 10.73
N THR A 192 8.97 -18.13 10.02
CA THR A 192 10.20 -17.33 10.03
C THR A 192 10.03 -15.93 9.43
N ASP A 193 9.16 -15.78 8.43
CA ASP A 193 8.86 -14.47 7.82
C ASP A 193 7.99 -13.63 8.75
N ILE A 194 7.01 -14.25 9.40
CA ILE A 194 6.13 -13.60 10.38
C ILE A 194 6.93 -13.15 11.60
N VAL A 195 7.76 -14.03 12.18
CA VAL A 195 8.63 -13.68 13.32
C VAL A 195 9.53 -12.51 12.98
N TRP A 196 10.12 -12.48 11.76
CA TRP A 196 10.91 -11.34 11.31
C TRP A 196 10.07 -10.07 11.22
N ILE A 197 8.87 -10.13 10.64
CA ILE A 197 7.94 -8.99 10.54
C ILE A 197 7.65 -8.43 11.95
N LEU A 198 7.32 -9.29 12.91
CA LEU A 198 6.99 -8.87 14.28
C LEU A 198 8.21 -8.22 14.97
N ARG A 199 9.39 -8.82 14.84
CA ARG A 199 10.65 -8.26 15.39
C ARG A 199 11.01 -6.91 14.78
N GLU A 200 10.84 -6.73 13.47
CA GLU A 200 11.08 -5.43 12.81
C GLU A 200 10.14 -4.33 13.31
N ASN A 201 8.90 -4.68 13.62
CA ASN A 201 7.90 -3.74 14.12
C ASN A 201 8.12 -3.37 15.59
N LEU A 202 8.59 -4.30 16.42
CA LEU A 202 8.95 -4.00 17.82
C LEU A 202 10.10 -2.97 17.93
N LYS A 203 10.97 -2.86 16.93
CA LYS A 203 12.03 -1.83 16.88
C LYS A 203 11.50 -0.41 16.63
N LYS A 204 10.23 -0.25 16.21
CA LYS A 204 9.70 1.07 15.82
C LYS A 204 9.33 1.87 17.07
N LYS A 205 9.88 3.09 17.17
CA LYS A 205 9.64 4.02 18.31
C LYS A 205 8.16 4.19 18.70
N ARG A 206 7.25 4.11 17.73
CA ARG A 206 5.80 4.23 17.95
C ARG A 206 5.21 3.14 18.86
N LEU A 207 5.84 1.97 18.92
CA LEU A 207 5.42 0.88 19.81
C LEU A 207 6.09 0.93 21.19
N ALA A 208 7.20 1.65 21.35
CA ALA A 208 7.97 1.69 22.60
C ALA A 208 7.18 2.22 23.81
N ARG A 209 6.11 3.00 23.57
CA ARG A 209 5.22 3.49 24.62
C ARG A 209 4.28 2.42 25.21
N PHE A 210 4.18 1.26 24.59
CA PHE A 210 3.30 0.16 25.00
C PHE A 210 4.09 -0.94 25.72
N VAL A 211 4.78 -0.55 26.80
CA VAL A 211 5.83 -1.35 27.44
C VAL A 211 5.38 -2.78 27.77
N GLU A 212 4.24 -2.94 28.45
CA GLU A 212 3.70 -4.25 28.83
C GLU A 212 3.44 -5.15 27.61
N TYR A 213 2.77 -4.62 26.58
CA TYR A 213 2.49 -5.36 25.36
C TYR A 213 3.77 -5.75 24.61
N THR A 214 4.76 -4.85 24.55
CA THR A 214 6.03 -5.12 23.86
C THR A 214 6.89 -6.13 24.61
N ALA A 215 6.87 -6.13 25.94
CA ALA A 215 7.58 -7.11 26.76
C ALA A 215 7.02 -8.52 26.55
N GLN A 216 5.69 -8.67 26.70
CA GLN A 216 5.00 -9.95 26.47
C GLN A 216 5.27 -10.50 25.07
N LEU A 217 5.22 -9.65 24.04
CA LEU A 217 5.47 -10.11 22.68
C LEU A 217 6.94 -10.47 22.45
N SER A 218 7.88 -9.79 23.12
CA SER A 218 9.31 -10.11 23.00
C SER A 218 9.62 -11.47 23.62
N GLU A 219 9.00 -11.82 24.75
CA GLU A 219 9.12 -13.14 25.38
C GLU A 219 8.59 -14.26 24.48
N LEU A 220 7.45 -14.04 23.80
CA LEU A 220 6.90 -15.01 22.83
C LEU A 220 7.76 -15.21 21.59
N LEU A 221 8.61 -14.24 21.26
CA LEU A 221 9.48 -14.27 20.08
C LEU A 221 10.93 -14.64 20.43
N ALA A 222 11.25 -14.93 21.70
CA ALA A 222 12.57 -15.36 22.14
C ALA A 222 12.84 -16.79 21.67
#